data_AF-A0A850DRN7-F1
#
_entry.id   AF-A0A850DRN7-F1
#
_cell.length_a   1.000
_cell.length_b   1.000
_cell.length_c   1.000
_cell.angle_alpha   90.00
_cell.angle_beta   90.00
_cell.angle_gamma   90.00
#
_symmetry.space_group_name_H-M   'P 1'
#
loop_
_entity.id
_entity.type
_entity.pdbx_description
1 polymer ?
#
loop_
_entity_poly.entity_id
_entity_poly.type
_entity_poly.pdbx_seq_one_letter_code
_entity_poly.pdbx_strand_id
1 'polypeptide(L)' 'MNTAPVLEKFSYSVANLAALVDVSKDTITKAIDSGALTARYPTAAGRKPIIFRDDAIEWLKNLPTEKPAPEKTGAAA' A
#
# COMPACT_ATOMS: atom_id res chain seq x y z
N MET A 1 -13.74 -33.58 -13.11
CA MET A 1 -12.85 -32.41 -12.96
C MET A 1 -13.01 -31.93 -11.52
N ASN A 2 -11.93 -31.97 -10.73
CA ASN A 2 -11.96 -31.56 -9.34
C ASN A 2 -11.64 -30.06 -9.25
N THR A 3 -12.65 -29.21 -9.43
CA THR A 3 -12.51 -27.75 -9.28
C THR A 3 -12.52 -27.42 -7.80
N ALA A 4 -11.33 -27.39 -7.19
CA ALA A 4 -11.18 -26.77 -5.87
C ALA A 4 -11.68 -25.31 -5.95
N PRO A 5 -12.38 -24.80 -4.92
CA PRO A 5 -12.83 -23.42 -4.92
C PRO A 5 -11.62 -22.49 -4.97
N VAL A 6 -11.68 -21.49 -5.86
CA VAL A 6 -10.70 -20.40 -5.89
C VAL A 6 -10.96 -19.55 -4.65
N LEU A 7 -10.11 -19.68 -3.62
CA LEU A 7 -10.19 -18.84 -2.43
C LEU A 7 -9.70 -17.44 -2.77
N GLU A 8 -10.56 -16.44 -2.54
CA GLU A 8 -10.16 -15.04 -2.69
C GLU A 8 -9.11 -14.66 -1.64
N LYS A 9 -8.14 -13.84 -2.06
CA LYS A 9 -7.07 -13.39 -1.18
C LYS A 9 -7.54 -12.20 -0.34
N PHE A 10 -7.55 -12.36 0.98
CA PHE A 10 -7.98 -11.32 1.93
C PHE A 10 -6.93 -10.23 2.18
N SER A 11 -5.66 -10.52 1.94
CA SER A 11 -4.56 -9.61 2.28
C SER A 11 -3.33 -9.78 1.41
N TYR A 12 -2.52 -8.73 1.34
CA TYR A 12 -1.29 -8.64 0.57
C TYR A 12 -0.09 -8.35 1.49
N SER A 13 1.08 -8.84 1.10
CA SER A 13 2.35 -8.29 1.58
C SER A 13 2.71 -7.06 0.75
N VAL A 14 3.64 -6.22 1.24
CA VAL A 14 4.17 -5.07 0.49
C VAL A 14 4.60 -5.45 -0.93
N ALA A 15 5.36 -6.53 -1.07
CA ALA A 15 5.86 -6.99 -2.36
C ALA A 15 4.74 -7.42 -3.32
N ASN A 16 3.70 -8.11 -2.78
CA ASN A 16 2.59 -8.58 -3.60
C ASN A 16 1.68 -7.42 -4.02
N LEU A 17 1.44 -6.44 -3.13
CA LEU A 17 0.64 -5.26 -3.48
C LEU A 17 1.37 -4.42 -4.52
N ALA A 18 2.66 -4.15 -4.31
CA ALA A 18 3.49 -3.39 -5.25
C ALA A 18 3.46 -4.00 -6.67
N ALA A 19 3.61 -5.32 -6.77
CA ALA A 19 3.52 -6.02 -8.06
C ALA A 19 2.10 -6.03 -8.66
N LEU A 20 1.06 -6.08 -7.82
CA LEU A 20 -0.33 -6.11 -8.30
C LEU A 20 -0.80 -4.78 -8.90
N VAL A 21 -0.26 -3.67 -8.40
CA VAL A 21 -0.67 -2.31 -8.80
C VAL A 21 0.42 -1.57 -9.58
N ASP A 22 1.44 -2.29 -10.03
CA ASP A 22 2.56 -1.80 -10.86
C ASP A 22 3.30 -0.57 -10.27
N VAL A 23 3.57 -0.60 -8.96
CA VAL A 23 4.38 0.43 -8.28
C VAL A 23 5.61 -0.16 -7.58
N SER A 24 6.52 0.70 -7.15
CA SER A 24 7.70 0.26 -6.40
C SER A 24 7.33 -0.18 -4.97
N LYS A 25 8.11 -1.11 -4.40
CA LYS A 25 7.96 -1.48 -2.98
C LYS A 25 8.17 -0.28 -2.06
N ASP A 26 9.10 0.61 -2.42
CA ASP A 26 9.38 1.85 -1.69
C ASP A 26 8.15 2.77 -1.64
N THR A 27 7.39 2.87 -2.73
CA THR A 27 6.13 3.62 -2.78
C THR A 27 5.12 3.10 -1.76
N ILE A 28 4.94 1.77 -1.69
CA ILE A 28 4.04 1.14 -0.71
C ILE A 28 4.54 1.38 0.72
N THR A 29 5.85 1.19 0.96
CA THR A 29 6.44 1.44 2.28
C THR A 29 6.24 2.88 2.73
N LYS A 30 6.51 3.86 1.87
CA LYS A 30 6.28 5.29 2.17
C LYS A 30 4.82 5.62 2.43
N ALA A 31 3.89 4.99 1.71
CA ALA A 31 2.47 5.17 1.97
C ALA A 31 2.06 4.61 3.35
N ILE A 32 2.67 3.51 3.78
CA ILE A 32 2.47 2.96 5.14
C ILE A 32 3.08 3.90 6.18
N ASP A 33 4.34 4.30 5.97
CA ASP A 33 5.09 5.14 6.91
C ASP A 33 4.45 6.53 7.10
N SER A 34 3.82 7.08 6.06
CA SER A 34 3.06 8.34 6.13
C SER A 34 1.66 8.20 6.70
N GLY A 35 1.19 6.97 6.95
CA GLY A 35 -0.18 6.68 7.37
C GLY A 35 -1.23 6.77 6.28
N ALA A 36 -0.84 6.98 5.01
CA ALA A 36 -1.77 7.01 3.88
C ALA A 36 -2.31 5.62 3.51
N LEU A 37 -1.56 4.56 3.79
CA LEU A 37 -1.97 3.17 3.60
C LEU A 37 -1.99 2.42 4.92
N THR A 38 -3.17 1.92 5.30
CA THR A 38 -3.33 1.15 6.54
C THR A 38 -2.66 -0.22 6.44
N ALA A 39 -1.76 -0.51 7.37
CA ALA A 39 -1.10 -1.80 7.51
C ALA A 39 -1.30 -2.38 8.91
N ARG A 40 -1.37 -3.72 8.99
CA ARG A 40 -1.41 -4.46 10.26
C ARG A 40 -0.14 -5.26 10.46
N TYR A 41 0.37 -5.23 11.68
CA TYR A 41 1.63 -5.86 12.06
C TYR A 41 1.32 -7.06 12.95
N PRO A 42 1.43 -8.30 12.43
CA PRO A 42 1.01 -9.50 13.17
C PRO A 42 1.89 -9.82 14.39
N THR A 43 3.05 -9.18 14.52
CA THR A 43 3.97 -9.36 15.65
C THR A 43 4.62 -8.04 16.04
N ALA A 44 4.82 -7.80 17.34
CA ALA A 44 5.52 -6.62 17.86
C ALA A 44 7.01 -6.56 17.46
N ALA A 45 7.62 -7.67 17.08
CA ALA A 45 9.05 -7.78 16.75
C ALA A 45 9.42 -7.28 15.33
N GLY A 46 8.74 -6.25 14.81
CA GLY A 46 9.14 -5.56 13.57
C GLY A 46 9.02 -6.39 12.27
N ARG A 47 8.04 -7.29 12.18
CA ARG A 47 7.86 -8.13 10.98
C ARG A 47 7.02 -7.46 9.89
N LYS A 48 7.16 -8.03 8.68
CA LYS A 48 6.53 -7.60 7.42
C LYS A 48 5.04 -7.24 7.62
N PRO A 49 4.63 -6.02 7.24
CA PRO A 49 3.24 -5.62 7.36
C PRO A 49 2.33 -6.44 6.43
N ILE A 50 1.08 -6.60 6.86
CA ILE A 50 -0.01 -7.18 6.10
C ILE A 50 -0.99 -6.05 5.77
N ILE A 51 -1.33 -5.92 4.49
CA ILE A 51 -2.32 -4.95 4.00
C ILE A 51 -3.58 -5.72 3.65
N PHE A 52 -4.72 -5.38 4.25
CA PHE A 52 -5.99 -6.01 3.86
C PHE A 52 -6.43 -5.49 2.49
N ARG A 53 -7.18 -6.34 1.76
CA ARG A 53 -7.65 -5.99 0.43
C ARG A 53 -8.46 -4.70 0.41
N ASP A 54 -9.32 -4.50 1.39
CA ASP A 54 -10.17 -3.31 1.46
C ASP A 54 -9.37 -2.04 1.71
N ASP A 55 -8.38 -2.07 2.62
CA ASP A 55 -7.49 -0.93 2.85
C ASP A 55 -6.67 -0.57 1.59
N ALA A 56 -6.22 -1.58 0.84
CA ALA A 56 -5.51 -1.36 -0.41
C ALA A 56 -6.41 -0.71 -1.47
N ILE A 57 -7.66 -1.17 -1.58
CA ILE A 57 -8.65 -0.59 -2.50
C ILE A 57 -9.00 0.84 -2.10
N GLU A 58 -9.20 1.10 -0.81
CA GLU A 58 -9.48 2.44 -0.29
C GLU A 58 -8.32 3.39 -0.57
N TRP A 59 -7.09 2.97 -0.31
CA TRP A 59 -5.90 3.76 -0.64
C TRP A 59 -5.83 4.11 -2.13
N LEU A 60 -6.03 3.12 -3.02
CA LEU A 60 -6.02 3.35 -4.47
C LEU A 60 -7.10 4.35 -4.92
N LYS A 61 -8.30 4.26 -4.35
CA LYS A 61 -9.41 5.17 -4.68
C LYS A 61 -9.17 6.61 -4.23
N ASN A 62 -8.35 6.81 -3.21
CA ASN A 62 -8.03 8.11 -2.64
C ASN A 62 -6.70 8.69 -3.15
N LEU A 63 -6.03 8.03 -4.10
CA LEU A 63 -4.84 8.61 -4.73
C LEU A 63 -5.20 9.91 -5.46
N PRO A 64 -4.34 10.94 -5.38
CA PRO A 64 -4.59 12.19 -6.08
C PRO A 64 -4.59 11.97 -7.60
N THR A 65 -5.57 12.56 -8.28
CA THR A 65 -5.69 12.50 -9.75
C THR A 65 -4.76 13.48 -10.46
N GLU A 66 -4.29 14.49 -9.73
CA GLU A 66 -3.31 15.46 -10.20
C GLU A 66 -1.95 15.14 -9.59
N LYS A 67 -0.89 15.27 -10.40
CA LYS A 67 0.47 15.12 -9.89
C LYS A 67 0.72 16.21 -8.84
N PRO A 68 1.15 15.86 -7.61
CA PRO A 68 1.48 16.87 -6.61
C PRO A 68 2.50 17.85 -7.17
N ALA A 69 2.23 19.15 -7.01
CA ALA A 69 3.22 20.17 -7.34
C ALA A 69 4.45 19.96 -6.43
N PRO A 70 5.68 20.10 -6.94
CA PRO A 70 6.84 20.13 -6.07
C PRO A 70 6.63 21.25 -5.06
N GLU A 71 6.63 20.90 -3.77
CA GLU A 71 6.57 21.88 -2.69
C GLU A 71 7.70 22.88 -2.94
N LYS A 72 7.36 24.14 -3.22
CA LYS A 72 8.36 25.21 -3.32
C LYS A 72 8.90 25.40 -1.91
N THR A 73 9.96 24.66 -1.56
CA THR A 73 10.72 24.90 -0.34
C THR A 73 11.07 26.38 -0.32
N GLY A 74 10.55 27.08 0.68
CA GLY A 74 10.65 28.52 0.80
C GLY A 74 12.11 28.96 0.74
N ALA A 75 12.44 29.72 -0.30
CA ALA A 75 13.50 30.71 -0.22
C ALA A 75 12.99 31.84 0.69
N ALA A 76 13.23 31.72 1.99
CA ALA A 76 13.30 32.84 2.92
C ALA A 76 14.80 33.09 3.14
N ALA A 77 15.36 34.13 2.53
CA ALA A 77 15.48 35.50 3.07
C ALA A 77 16.59 35.58 4.12
#